data_AF-A0A7W1SWA6-F1
#
_entry.id   AF-A0A7W1SWA6-F1
#
_cell.length_a   1.000
_cell.length_b   1.000
_cell.length_c   1.000
_cell.angle_alpha   90.00
_cell.angle_beta   90.00
_cell.angle_gamma   90.00
#
_symmetry.space_group_name_H-M   'P 1'
#
loop_
_entity.id
_entity.type
_entity.pdbx_description
1 polymer ?
#
loop_
_entity_poly.entity_id
_entity_poly.type
_entity_poly.pdbx_seq_one_letter_code
_entity_poly.pdbx_strand_id
1 'polypeptide(L)'
;MVIELEMLQAKLSALPDFPENLKILLEHMIISHHGQYDFGSPKLPMFPEALMLHYLDDLDSKMEAMRAQFAREAESDSAWTSYNPSLGRPLLDSTRFLQTNKSEPEPPPPTEEKRTSLDPDPGKSPAVEEVEADAANFLLS
;
A
#
# COMPACT_ATOMS: atom_id res chain seq x y z
N MET A 1 15.08 21.84 -13.12
CA MET A 1 14.93 22.23 -14.54
C MET A 1 16.06 23.14 -15.08
N VAL A 2 16.02 24.49 -14.96
CA VAL A 2 17.05 25.35 -15.61
C VAL A 2 18.44 25.13 -15.03
N ILE A 3 18.55 25.02 -13.70
CA ILE A 3 19.82 24.78 -13.01
C ILE A 3 20.41 23.41 -13.38
N GLU A 4 19.60 22.35 -13.44
CA GLU A 4 20.06 21.00 -13.85
C GLU A 4 20.61 21.00 -15.29
N LEU A 5 19.94 21.71 -16.20
CA LEU A 5 20.38 21.83 -17.58
C LEU A 5 21.71 22.58 -17.66
N GLU A 6 21.85 23.69 -16.93
CA GLU A 6 23.12 24.43 -16.84
C GLU A 6 24.24 23.57 -16.25
N MET A 7 23.95 22.78 -15.21
CA MET A 7 24.92 21.86 -14.62
C MET A 7 25.34 20.77 -15.61
N LEU A 8 24.40 20.18 -16.37
CA LEU A 8 24.73 19.23 -17.43
C LEU A 8 25.61 19.89 -18.49
N GLN A 9 25.24 21.06 -18.98
CA GLN A 9 25.98 21.78 -20.02
C GLN A 9 27.40 22.15 -19.57
N ALA A 10 27.56 22.57 -18.31
CA ALA A 10 28.87 22.84 -17.71
C ALA A 10 29.75 21.59 -17.61
N LYS A 11 29.15 20.41 -17.43
CA LYS A 11 29.89 19.12 -17.44
C LYS A 11 30.23 18.68 -18.86
N LEU A 12 29.31 18.84 -19.80
CA LEU A 12 29.53 18.48 -21.20
C LEU A 12 30.59 19.37 -21.87
N SER A 13 30.70 20.65 -21.50
CA SER A 13 31.73 21.55 -22.03
C SER A 13 33.16 21.14 -21.62
N ALA A 14 33.31 20.37 -20.55
CA ALA A 14 34.59 19.78 -20.14
C ALA A 14 34.95 18.49 -20.92
N LEU A 15 34.06 18.02 -21.81
CA LEU A 15 34.23 16.80 -22.61
C LEU A 15 34.29 17.16 -24.11
N PRO A 16 35.49 17.42 -24.67
CA PRO A 16 35.64 18.02 -26.01
C PRO A 16 35.13 17.15 -27.17
N ASP A 17 35.04 15.83 -27.00
CA ASP A 17 34.62 14.88 -28.03
C ASP A 17 33.27 14.21 -27.73
N PHE A 18 32.40 14.87 -26.93
CA PHE A 18 31.11 14.30 -26.60
C PHE A 18 30.15 14.29 -27.81
N PRO A 19 29.49 13.16 -28.13
CA PRO A 19 28.61 13.08 -29.31
C PRO A 19 27.39 14.01 -29.20
N GLU A 20 27.18 14.87 -30.20
CA GLU A 20 26.10 15.87 -30.18
C GLU A 20 24.71 15.23 -30.07
N ASN A 21 24.46 14.13 -30.79
CA ASN A 21 23.17 13.43 -30.72
C ASN A 21 22.88 12.90 -29.31
N LEU A 22 23.91 12.40 -28.61
CA LEU A 22 23.75 11.90 -27.24
C LEU A 22 23.51 13.06 -26.27
N LYS A 23 24.13 14.22 -26.51
CA LYS A 23 23.90 15.43 -25.70
C LYS A 23 22.44 15.86 -25.80
N ILE A 24 21.88 15.89 -27.00
CA ILE A 24 20.46 16.22 -27.22
C ILE A 24 19.55 15.24 -26.46
N LEU A 25 19.85 13.94 -26.48
CA LEU A 25 19.07 12.95 -25.72
C LEU A 25 19.16 13.21 -24.20
N LEU A 26 20.36 13.47 -23.66
CA LEU A 26 20.53 13.77 -22.24
C LEU A 26 19.80 15.05 -21.82
N GLU A 27 19.93 16.12 -22.61
CA GLU A 27 19.20 17.37 -22.36
C GLU A 27 17.69 17.13 -22.37
N HIS A 28 17.17 16.33 -23.31
CA HIS A 28 15.76 15.94 -23.35
C HIS A 28 15.33 15.16 -22.11
N MET A 29 16.15 14.22 -21.62
CA MET A 29 15.86 13.48 -20.38
C MET A 29 15.70 14.45 -19.21
N ILE A 30 16.62 15.39 -19.03
CA ILE A 30 16.55 16.38 -17.94
C ILE A 30 15.32 17.27 -18.08
N ILE A 31 15.01 17.79 -19.26
CA ILE A 31 13.89 18.72 -19.38
C ILE A 31 12.51 18.04 -19.42
N SER A 32 12.46 16.71 -19.53
CA SER A 32 11.20 15.97 -19.65
C SER A 32 10.90 15.02 -18.49
N HIS A 33 11.82 14.83 -17.53
CA HIS A 33 11.69 13.79 -16.49
C HIS A 33 10.50 14.01 -15.54
N HIS A 34 9.98 15.22 -15.37
CA HIS A 34 8.74 15.42 -14.59
C HIS A 34 7.48 14.93 -15.33
N GLY A 35 7.59 14.64 -16.63
CA GLY A 35 6.63 13.85 -17.41
C GLY A 35 5.31 14.51 -17.78
N GLN A 36 4.88 15.55 -17.05
CA GLN A 36 3.65 16.29 -17.32
C GLN A 36 3.91 17.80 -17.20
N TYR A 37 3.20 18.58 -18.02
CA TYR A 37 3.29 20.04 -17.97
C TYR A 37 2.89 20.58 -16.59
N ASP A 38 1.89 19.97 -15.96
CA ASP A 38 1.39 20.35 -14.63
C ASP A 38 2.42 20.05 -13.51
N PHE A 39 3.33 19.10 -13.75
CA PHE A 39 4.44 18.78 -12.85
C PHE A 39 5.71 19.61 -13.12
N GLY A 40 5.61 20.66 -13.95
CA GLY A 40 6.72 21.56 -14.25
C GLY A 40 7.61 21.10 -15.41
N SER A 41 7.19 20.07 -16.16
CA SER A 41 7.92 19.59 -17.33
C SER A 41 7.63 20.47 -18.56
N PRO A 42 8.59 21.21 -19.13
CA PRO A 42 8.40 21.96 -20.37
C PRO A 42 8.23 21.08 -21.61
N LYS A 43 8.57 19.79 -21.52
CA LYS A 43 8.38 18.78 -22.57
C LYS A 43 7.92 17.46 -21.99
N LEU A 44 7.22 16.66 -22.80
CA LEU A 44 6.90 15.27 -22.46
C LEU A 44 8.08 14.35 -22.80
N PRO A 45 8.23 13.19 -22.14
CA PRO A 45 9.22 12.18 -22.49
C PRO A 45 8.91 11.62 -23.88
N MET A 46 9.89 11.63 -24.80
CA MET A 46 9.65 11.31 -26.23
C MET A 46 10.30 10.00 -26.69
N PHE A 47 11.05 9.33 -25.82
CA PHE A 47 11.74 8.08 -26.12
C PHE A 47 11.81 7.19 -24.87
N PRO A 48 12.09 5.88 -25.03
CA PRO A 48 11.95 4.89 -23.97
C PRO A 48 12.71 5.24 -22.68
N GLU A 49 13.96 5.67 -22.80
CA GLU A 49 14.82 5.99 -21.66
C GLU A 49 14.32 7.22 -20.90
N ALA A 50 13.85 8.25 -21.60
CA ALA A 50 13.23 9.43 -20.96
C ALA A 50 11.92 9.07 -20.25
N LEU A 51 11.09 8.23 -20.87
CA LEU A 51 9.83 7.78 -20.27
C LEU A 51 10.07 6.92 -19.02
N MET A 52 11.06 6.02 -19.09
CA MET A 52 11.49 5.21 -17.96
C MET A 52 11.99 6.09 -16.82
N LEU A 53 12.86 7.07 -17.10
CA LEU A 53 13.37 8.00 -16.09
C LEU A 53 12.22 8.74 -15.39
N HIS A 54 11.24 9.23 -16.15
CA HIS A 54 10.08 9.90 -15.58
C HIS A 54 9.34 9.03 -14.56
N TYR A 55 9.04 7.78 -14.92
CA TYR A 55 8.33 6.89 -14.02
C TYR A 55 9.16 6.49 -12.79
N LEU A 56 10.48 6.37 -12.95
CA LEU A 56 11.37 6.10 -11.82
C LEU A 56 11.41 7.27 -10.83
N ASP A 57 11.45 8.51 -11.32
CA ASP A 57 11.44 9.72 -10.51
C ASP A 57 10.12 9.91 -9.73
N ASP A 58 8.99 9.73 -10.42
CA ASP A 58 7.65 9.77 -9.81
C ASP A 58 7.45 8.65 -8.78
N LEU A 59 7.92 7.45 -9.09
CA LEU A 59 7.87 6.32 -8.16
C LEU A 59 8.71 6.59 -6.91
N ASP A 60 9.94 7.08 -7.06
CA ASP A 60 10.82 7.38 -5.92
C ASP A 60 10.19 8.41 -4.99
N SER A 61 9.65 9.50 -5.55
CA SER A 61 8.94 10.53 -4.80
C SER A 61 7.75 9.97 -4.00
N LYS A 62 6.96 9.08 -4.59
CA LYS A 62 5.81 8.43 -3.91
C LYS A 62 6.27 7.47 -2.82
N MET A 63 7.32 6.69 -3.08
CA MET A 63 7.88 5.79 -2.09
C MET A 63 8.44 6.56 -0.89
N GLU A 64 9.10 7.68 -1.13
CA GLU A 64 9.60 8.54 -0.06
C GLU A 64 8.47 9.20 0.74
N ALA A 65 7.39 9.64 0.07
CA ALA A 65 6.20 10.12 0.76
C ALA A 65 5.59 9.06 1.69
N MET A 66 5.60 7.77 1.30
CA MET A 66 5.16 6.68 2.17
C MET A 66 6.10 6.50 3.37
N ARG A 67 7.42 6.44 3.14
CA ARG A 67 8.41 6.29 4.23
C ARG A 67 8.32 7.43 5.24
N ALA A 68 8.24 8.66 4.76
CA ALA A 68 8.12 9.85 5.61
C ALA A 68 6.83 9.83 6.45
N GLN A 69 5.71 9.37 5.89
CA GLN A 69 4.46 9.24 6.65
C GLN A 69 4.57 8.17 7.75
N PHE A 70 5.12 6.99 7.42
CA PHE A 70 5.30 5.93 8.41
C PHE A 70 6.26 6.34 9.53
N ALA A 71 7.33 7.07 9.20
CA ALA A 71 8.25 7.59 10.21
C ALA A 71 7.58 8.61 11.15
N ARG A 72 6.70 9.47 10.62
CA ARG A 72 5.95 10.45 11.43
C ARG A 72 4.95 9.80 12.38
N GLU A 73 4.34 8.70 11.97
CA GLU A 73 3.34 7.98 12.77
C GLU A 73 3.92 6.72 13.44
N ALA A 74 5.24 6.67 13.62
CA ALA A 74 5.91 5.51 14.20
C ALA A 74 5.46 5.19 15.64
N GLU A 75 4.92 6.16 16.37
CA GLU A 75 4.42 5.97 17.74
C GLU A 75 2.92 5.60 17.79
N SER A 76 2.23 5.55 16.65
CA SER A 76 0.82 5.15 16.60
C SER A 76 0.66 3.67 16.89
N ASP A 77 -0.37 3.25 17.63
CA ASP A 77 -0.68 1.83 17.84
C ASP A 77 -1.46 1.21 16.66
N SER A 78 -1.89 2.03 15.70
CA SER A 78 -2.62 1.59 14.50
C SER A 78 -1.66 1.18 13.39
N ALA A 79 -2.04 0.15 12.62
CA ALA A 79 -1.37 -0.22 11.37
C ALA A 79 -1.72 0.72 10.21
N TRP A 80 -2.84 1.45 10.30
CA TRP A 80 -3.25 2.45 9.32
C TRP A 80 -2.79 3.84 9.74
N THR A 81 -2.28 4.61 8.77
CA THR A 81 -1.92 6.01 8.97
C THR A 81 -3.12 6.93 8.81
N SER A 82 -2.96 8.18 9.24
CA SER A 82 -3.83 9.28 8.78
C SER A 82 -3.73 9.51 7.25
N TYR A 83 -4.65 10.32 6.72
CA TYR A 83 -4.71 10.63 5.28
C TYR A 83 -3.44 11.37 4.83
N ASN A 84 -2.76 10.85 3.80
CA ASN A 84 -1.60 11.50 3.19
C ASN A 84 -2.05 12.34 1.97
N PRO A 85 -1.93 13.68 1.99
CA PRO A 85 -2.38 14.53 0.89
C PRO A 85 -1.64 14.31 -0.43
N SER A 86 -0.33 14.03 -0.37
CA SER A 86 0.52 13.81 -1.54
C SER A 86 0.17 12.52 -2.28
N LEU A 87 -0.33 11.51 -1.57
CA LEU A 87 -0.74 10.21 -2.12
C LEU A 87 -2.25 10.04 -2.26
N GLY A 88 -3.03 10.98 -1.72
CA GLY A 88 -4.49 11.00 -1.83
C GLY A 88 -5.22 9.90 -1.05
N ARG A 89 -4.58 9.29 -0.05
CA ARG A 89 -5.12 8.13 0.69
C ARG A 89 -4.45 7.92 2.05
N PRO A 90 -5.11 7.25 3.01
CA PRO A 90 -4.41 6.64 4.14
C PRO A 90 -3.52 5.49 3.66
N LEU A 91 -2.47 5.20 4.41
CA LEU A 91 -1.50 4.16 4.08
C LEU A 91 -1.58 3.03 5.11
N LEU A 92 -1.25 1.81 4.68
CA LEU A 92 -1.16 0.64 5.54
C LEU A 92 0.31 0.28 5.77
N ASP A 93 0.74 0.25 7.02
CA ASP A 93 2.01 -0.36 7.40
C ASP A 93 1.84 -1.89 7.43
N SER A 94 2.31 -2.53 6.36
CA SER A 94 2.26 -3.99 6.21
C SER A 94 2.99 -4.74 7.33
N THR A 95 4.04 -4.17 7.91
CA THR A 95 4.84 -4.81 8.96
C THR A 95 4.02 -4.92 10.24
N ARG A 96 3.36 -3.82 10.63
CA ARG A 96 2.46 -3.79 11.80
C ARG A 96 1.23 -4.64 11.57
N PHE A 97 0.61 -4.52 10.39
CA PHE A 97 -0.58 -5.27 10.03
C PHE A 97 -0.38 -6.79 10.17
N LEU A 98 0.76 -7.29 9.71
CA LEU A 98 1.10 -8.71 9.83
C LEU A 98 1.48 -9.13 11.26
N GLN A 99 1.91 -8.21 12.13
CA GLN A 99 2.18 -8.50 13.54
C GLN A 99 0.88 -8.66 14.35
N THR A 100 -0.14 -7.83 14.08
CA THR A 100 -1.45 -7.91 14.76
C THR A 100 -2.14 -9.27 14.58
N ASN A 101 -2.00 -9.91 13.42
CA ASN A 101 -2.61 -11.23 13.15
C ASN A 101 -1.88 -12.40 13.82
N LYS A 102 -0.70 -12.17 14.41
CA LYS A 102 0.08 -13.23 15.10
C LYS A 102 -0.25 -13.32 16.59
N SER A 103 -1.00 -12.36 17.14
CA SER A 103 -1.28 -12.19 18.57
C SER A 103 -2.73 -12.49 18.98
N GLU A 104 -3.49 -13.25 18.18
CA GLU A 104 -4.76 -13.79 18.63
C GLU A 104 -4.47 -14.85 19.72
N PRO A 105 -5.03 -14.75 20.94
CA PRO A 105 -4.82 -15.77 21.96
C PRO A 105 -5.37 -17.08 21.42
N GLU A 106 -4.55 -18.12 21.42
CA GLU A 106 -5.00 -19.49 21.22
C GLU A 106 -6.24 -19.70 22.12
N PRO A 107 -7.40 -20.12 21.57
CA PRO A 107 -8.60 -20.29 22.36
C PRO A 107 -8.26 -21.18 23.55
N PRO A 108 -8.66 -20.82 24.79
CA PRO A 108 -8.28 -21.59 25.95
C PRO A 108 -8.63 -23.07 25.72
N PRO A 109 -7.74 -24.01 26.09
CA PRO A 109 -8.00 -25.43 25.89
C PRO A 109 -9.37 -25.77 26.50
N PRO A 110 -10.16 -26.66 25.88
CA PRO A 110 -11.50 -26.95 26.35
C PRO A 110 -11.44 -27.33 27.82
N THR A 111 -12.06 -26.51 28.68
CA THR A 111 -12.17 -26.79 30.10
C THR A 111 -12.94 -28.09 30.24
N GLU A 112 -12.30 -29.15 30.72
CA GLU A 112 -12.98 -30.39 31.10
C GLU A 112 -14.10 -30.04 32.08
N GLU A 113 -15.34 -30.09 31.60
CA GLU A 113 -16.51 -30.01 32.44
C GLU A 113 -16.46 -31.17 33.42
N LYS A 114 -16.19 -30.80 34.67
CA LYS A 114 -16.31 -31.65 35.85
C LYS A 114 -17.72 -32.22 35.86
N ARG A 115 -17.87 -33.48 35.42
CA ARG A 115 -19.08 -34.28 35.62
C ARG A 115 -19.32 -34.41 37.13
N THR A 116 -20.06 -33.48 37.70
CA THR A 116 -20.71 -33.67 39.00
C THR A 116 -21.92 -34.55 38.81
N SER A 117 -21.81 -35.73 39.41
CA SER A 117 -22.83 -36.74 39.67
C SER A 117 -24.23 -36.17 39.92
N LEU A 118 -25.20 -36.62 39.13
CA LEU A 118 -26.56 -36.82 39.60
C LEU A 118 -26.92 -38.28 39.33
N ASP A 119 -27.07 -39.04 40.43
CA ASP A 119 -27.71 -40.35 40.43
C ASP A 119 -29.19 -40.23 40.00
N PRO A 120 -29.81 -41.32 39.53
CA PRO A 120 -31.00 -41.28 38.69
C PRO A 120 -32.29 -41.30 39.52
N ASP A 121 -33.23 -40.41 39.21
CA ASP A 121 -34.63 -40.56 39.64
C ASP A 121 -35.43 -41.28 38.53
N PRO A 122 -36.09 -42.42 38.82
CA PRO A 122 -36.72 -43.23 37.79
C PRO A 122 -38.15 -42.77 37.56
N GLY A 123 -38.44 -42.28 36.35
CA GLY A 123 -39.81 -42.33 35.82
C GLY A 123 -40.28 -41.11 35.06
N LYS A 124 -39.91 -41.04 33.78
CA LYS A 124 -40.86 -40.96 32.65
C LYS A 124 -40.09 -40.85 31.33
N SER A 125 -40.48 -41.65 30.35
CA SER A 125 -40.26 -41.41 28.93
C SER A 125 -41.58 -41.72 28.21
N PRO A 126 -41.78 -41.29 26.96
CA PRO A 126 -41.25 -40.11 26.26
C PRO A 126 -42.41 -39.31 25.61
N ALA A 127 -42.13 -38.16 24.99
CA ALA A 127 -42.97 -37.63 23.92
C ALA A 127 -42.07 -36.97 22.86
N VAL A 128 -42.16 -37.51 21.65
CA VAL A 128 -41.50 -37.06 20.42
C VAL A 128 -42.55 -36.32 19.62
N GLU A 129 -42.26 -35.10 19.17
CA GLU A 129 -43.01 -34.38 18.12
C GLU A 129 -42.03 -33.36 17.55
N GLU A 130 -41.36 -33.73 16.46
CA GLU A 130 -41.72 -33.48 15.06
C GLU A 130 -41.32 -32.08 14.57
N VAL A 131 -40.60 -32.14 13.45
CA VAL A 131 -39.93 -31.07 12.72
C VAL A 131 -40.94 -30.47 11.76
N GLU A 132 -41.08 -29.15 11.72
CA GLU A 132 -41.60 -28.49 10.53
C GLU A 132 -40.77 -27.26 10.19
N ALA A 133 -40.17 -27.32 9.00
CA ALA A 133 -39.42 -26.26 8.36
C ALA A 133 -40.40 -25.23 7.80
N ASP A 134 -40.04 -23.95 7.85
CA ASP A 134 -40.60 -23.00 6.89
C ASP A 134 -39.50 -22.12 6.31
N ALA A 135 -39.32 -22.31 5.01
CA ALA A 135 -38.38 -21.64 4.15
C ALA A 135 -39.13 -20.53 3.42
N ALA A 136 -39.12 -19.31 3.93
CA ALA A 136 -39.59 -18.15 3.18
C ALA A 136 -39.09 -16.83 3.79
N ASN A 137 -37.82 -16.49 3.54
CA ASN A 137 -37.48 -15.07 3.34
C ASN A 137 -36.12 -14.91 2.66
N PHE A 138 -36.10 -15.20 1.37
CA PHE A 138 -35.09 -14.69 0.46
C PHE A 138 -35.85 -14.09 -0.71
N LEU A 139 -35.98 -12.75 -0.73
CA LEU A 139 -36.00 -11.87 -1.91
C LEU A 139 -36.55 -10.47 -1.54
N LEU A 140 -35.75 -9.45 -1.92
CA LEU A 140 -36.09 -8.04 -2.16
C LEU A 140 -36.05 -7.06 -0.96
N SER A 141 -34.91 -6.38 -0.80
CA SER A 141 -34.77 -4.92 -0.96
C SER A 141 -33.29 -4.54 -1.06
#